data_AF-A0A419SVY8-F1
#
_entry.id   AF-A0A419SVY8-F1
#
_cell.length_a   1.000
_cell.length_b   1.000
_cell.length_c   1.000
_cell.angle_alpha   90.00
_cell.angle_beta   90.00
_cell.angle_gamma   90.00
#
_symmetry.space_group_name_H-M   'P 1'
#
loop_
_entity.id
_entity.type
_entity.pdbx_description
1 polymer ?
#
loop_
_entity_poly.entity_id
_entity_poly.type
_entity_poly.pdbx_seq_one_letter_code
_entity_poly.pdbx_strand_id
1 'polypeptide(L)'
;MKKLFLCGRSEAGKTSLTQALKGEPVIYHKTQYVNHWDITIDTPGEYMENKNIALQGLCCFSYESDVIGLLCSANEPFNLFPPGVTAACNRPVIGIITKIDCPDANVPMVRQWLVEAGCEKIFPVSSMSREGMEDLLNFLKDEKDEKEKLTWDKIMEAQEMGLSEWDL
;
A
#
# COMPACT_ATOMS: atom_id res chain seq x y z
N MET A 1 -6.58 13.67 -3.36
CA MET A 1 -6.14 12.27 -3.29
C MET A 1 -4.93 12.17 -2.38
N LYS A 2 -4.86 11.12 -1.57
CA LYS A 2 -3.73 10.77 -0.72
C LYS A 2 -2.53 10.33 -1.56
N LYS A 3 -1.32 10.77 -1.19
CA LYS A 3 -0.07 10.33 -1.82
C LYS A 3 0.32 8.94 -1.29
N LEU A 4 0.27 7.94 -2.17
CA LEU A 4 0.49 6.52 -1.85
C LEU A 4 1.94 6.10 -2.12
N PHE A 5 2.64 5.58 -1.11
CA PHE A 5 3.95 4.97 -1.32
C PHE A 5 3.81 3.46 -1.54
N LEU A 6 4.31 2.95 -2.67
CA LEU A 6 4.18 1.54 -3.06
C LEU A 6 5.41 0.73 -2.67
N CYS A 7 5.23 -0.24 -1.78
CA CYS A 7 6.27 -1.08 -1.22
C CYS A 7 6.02 -2.55 -1.58
N GLY A 8 6.98 -3.23 -2.21
CA GLY A 8 6.84 -4.66 -2.52
C GLY A 8 7.95 -5.20 -3.41
N ARG A 9 7.97 -6.51 -3.65
CA ARG A 9 8.98 -7.19 -4.47
C ARG A 9 9.02 -6.62 -5.89
N SER A 10 10.16 -6.78 -6.58
CA SER A 10 10.17 -6.65 -8.03
C SER A 10 9.04 -7.50 -8.64
N GLU A 11 8.41 -6.98 -9.69
CA GLU A 11 7.30 -7.65 -10.40
C GLU A 11 6.00 -7.85 -9.60
N ALA A 12 5.88 -7.36 -8.36
CA ALA A 12 4.63 -7.34 -7.59
C ALA A 12 3.54 -6.42 -8.17
N GLY A 13 3.78 -5.78 -9.32
CA GLY A 13 2.80 -4.95 -10.02
C GLY A 13 2.74 -3.47 -9.60
N LYS A 14 3.75 -2.95 -8.89
CA LYS A 14 3.81 -1.53 -8.46
C LYS A 14 3.61 -0.53 -9.61
N THR A 15 4.39 -0.68 -10.68
CA THR A 15 4.34 0.21 -11.86
C THR A 15 3.03 0.05 -12.62
N SER A 16 2.55 -1.19 -12.79
CA SER A 16 1.25 -1.48 -13.42
C SER A 16 0.08 -0.88 -12.63
N LEU A 17 0.13 -0.94 -11.31
CA LEU A 17 -0.85 -0.33 -10.42
C LEU A 17 -0.81 1.20 -10.54
N THR A 18 0.39 1.78 -10.57
CA THR A 18 0.58 3.23 -10.78
C THR A 18 -0.07 3.70 -12.09
N GLN A 19 0.17 2.99 -13.20
CA GLN A 19 -0.44 3.30 -14.49
C GLN A 19 -1.97 3.18 -14.43
N ALA A 20 -2.48 2.10 -13.83
CA ALA A 20 -3.91 1.87 -13.69
C ALA A 20 -4.60 2.96 -12.83
N LEU A 21 -3.96 3.44 -11.76
CA LEU A 21 -4.44 4.54 -10.93
C LEU A 21 -4.50 5.88 -11.67
N LYS A 22 -3.58 6.11 -12.63
CA LYS A 22 -3.60 7.28 -13.52
C LYS A 22 -4.61 7.16 -14.67
N GLY A 23 -5.22 5.99 -14.86
CA GLY A 23 -6.04 5.71 -16.04
C GLY A 23 -5.23 5.53 -17.32
N GLU A 24 -3.92 5.35 -17.21
CA GLU A 24 -3.02 5.05 -18.33
C GLU A 24 -3.13 3.57 -18.75
N PRO A 25 -2.82 3.23 -20.01
CA PRO A 25 -2.72 1.83 -20.41
C PRO A 25 -1.58 1.14 -19.63
N VAL A 26 -1.83 -0.10 -19.18
CA VAL A 26 -0.82 -0.90 -18.47
C VAL A 26 0.21 -1.40 -19.47
N ILE A 27 1.40 -0.80 -19.44
CA ILE A 27 2.53 -1.16 -20.30
C ILE A 27 3.70 -1.51 -19.40
N TYR A 28 4.25 -2.71 -19.57
CA TYR A 28 5.40 -3.15 -18.79
C TYR A 28 6.59 -2.21 -18.98
N HIS A 29 7.02 -1.60 -17.89
CA HIS A 29 8.20 -0.76 -17.84
C HIS A 29 8.91 -1.03 -16.51
N LYS A 30 10.17 -1.49 -16.56
CA LYS A 30 10.92 -1.77 -15.33
C LYS A 30 11.38 -0.45 -14.69
N THR A 31 10.90 -0.15 -13.49
CA THR A 31 11.37 0.99 -12.69
C THR A 31 12.81 0.75 -12.20
N GLN A 32 13.71 1.71 -12.45
CA GLN A 32 15.14 1.64 -12.07
C GLN A 32 15.55 2.73 -11.07
N TYR A 33 14.70 3.71 -10.85
CA TYR A 33 14.88 4.83 -9.93
C TYR A 33 13.53 5.19 -9.32
N VAL A 34 13.55 5.88 -8.17
CA VAL A 34 12.32 6.29 -7.48
C VAL A 34 11.61 7.36 -8.31
N ASN A 35 10.34 7.14 -8.62
CA ASN A 35 9.49 8.11 -9.29
C ASN A 35 8.49 8.70 -8.30
N HIS A 36 8.57 10.02 -8.11
CA HIS A 36 7.57 10.79 -7.38
C HIS A 36 6.54 11.28 -8.40
N TRP A 37 5.44 10.55 -8.53
CA TRP A 37 4.27 11.00 -9.29
C TRP A 37 3.31 11.75 -8.38
N ASP A 38 2.35 12.46 -8.97
CA ASP A 38 1.38 13.29 -8.23
C ASP A 38 0.64 12.54 -7.12
N ILE A 39 0.38 11.25 -7.33
CA ILE A 39 -0.39 10.39 -6.41
C ILE A 39 0.39 9.20 -5.85
N THR A 40 1.57 8.87 -6.40
CA THR A 40 2.30 7.65 -6.03
C THR A 40 3.80 7.88 -5.94
N ILE A 41 4.43 7.30 -4.93
CA ILE A 41 5.88 7.10 -4.86
C ILE A 41 6.16 5.65 -5.33
N ASP A 42 6.66 5.50 -6.55
CA ASP A 42 7.02 4.18 -7.13
C ASP A 42 8.52 3.94 -6.97
N THR A 43 8.88 3.00 -6.10
CA THR A 43 10.29 2.64 -5.83
C THR A 43 10.69 1.35 -6.55
N PRO A 44 11.97 1.18 -6.93
CA PRO A 44 12.48 -0.11 -7.39
C PRO A 44 12.23 -1.23 -6.35
N GLY A 45 11.85 -2.42 -6.81
CA GLY A 45 11.51 -3.53 -5.91
C GLY A 45 12.71 -4.07 -5.13
N GLU A 46 13.91 -3.87 -5.67
CA GLU A 46 15.19 -4.25 -5.09
C GLU A 46 15.42 -3.61 -3.71
N TYR A 47 14.75 -2.50 -3.38
CA TYR A 47 14.80 -1.87 -2.06
C TYR A 47 14.16 -2.76 -0.98
N MET A 48 13.14 -3.54 -1.33
CA MET A 48 12.43 -4.43 -0.39
C MET A 48 13.03 -5.83 -0.33
N GLU A 49 13.76 -6.24 -1.37
CA GLU A 49 14.39 -7.56 -1.42
C GLU A 49 15.65 -7.63 -0.54
N ASN A 50 16.24 -6.49 -0.18
CA ASN A 50 17.37 -6.43 0.72
C ASN A 50 16.92 -6.19 2.17
N LYS A 51 17.05 -7.22 3.02
CA LYS A 51 16.68 -7.16 4.46
C LYS A 51 17.30 -5.99 5.22
N ASN A 52 18.49 -5.52 4.82
CA ASN A 52 19.18 -4.42 5.49
C ASN A 52 18.63 -3.04 5.11
N ILE A 53 17.95 -2.93 3.97
CA ILE A 53 17.53 -1.65 3.38
C ILE A 53 16.01 -1.53 3.30
N ALA A 54 15.26 -2.64 3.33
CA ALA A 54 13.80 -2.67 3.25
C ALA A 54 13.13 -1.72 4.27
N LEU A 55 13.52 -1.81 5.54
CA LEU A 55 13.01 -0.91 6.58
C LEU A 55 13.48 0.54 6.40
N GLN A 56 14.70 0.76 5.91
CA GLN A 56 15.24 2.10 5.69
C GLN A 56 14.48 2.82 4.56
N GLY A 57 14.25 2.12 3.45
CA GLY A 57 13.43 2.63 2.35
C GLY A 57 12.00 2.90 2.79
N LEU A 58 11.42 1.98 3.57
CA LEU A 58 10.08 2.13 4.14
C LEU A 58 9.97 3.43 4.96
N CYS A 59 10.90 3.63 5.90
CA CYS A 59 10.93 4.81 6.76
C CYS A 59 11.17 6.11 5.97
N CYS A 60 12.14 6.14 5.05
CA CYS A 60 12.46 7.37 4.31
C CYS A 60 11.29 7.88 3.46
N PHE A 61 10.62 7.00 2.72
CA PHE A 61 9.52 7.41 1.84
C PHE A 61 8.19 7.60 2.58
N SER A 62 8.06 7.02 3.78
CA SER A 62 6.88 7.24 4.63
C SER A 62 6.68 8.72 5.02
N TYR A 63 7.76 9.50 5.12
CA TYR A 63 7.67 10.91 5.49
C TYR A 63 6.97 11.74 4.41
N GLU A 64 7.12 11.37 3.14
CA GLU A 64 6.54 12.07 1.99
C GLU A 64 5.21 11.51 1.51
N SER A 65 4.73 10.41 2.10
CA SER A 65 3.47 9.77 1.76
C SER A 65 2.38 10.09 2.77
N ASP A 66 1.14 10.18 2.30
CA ASP A 66 -0.03 10.19 3.18
C ASP A 66 -0.36 8.74 3.64
N VAL A 67 -0.15 7.73 2.78
CA VAL A 67 -0.43 6.30 3.04
C VAL A 67 0.69 5.42 2.47
N ILE A 68 0.99 4.30 3.15
CA ILE A 68 1.89 3.24 2.67
C ILE A 68 1.07 2.05 2.17
N GLY A 69 1.34 1.57 0.96
CA GLY A 69 0.78 0.34 0.42
C GLY A 69 1.80 -0.78 0.39
N LEU A 70 1.58 -1.85 1.16
CA LEU A 70 2.32 -3.10 1.04
C LEU A 70 1.71 -3.94 -0.08
N LEU A 71 2.44 -4.12 -1.17
CA LEU A 71 2.02 -4.84 -2.37
C LEU A 71 2.57 -6.26 -2.36
N CYS A 72 1.68 -7.22 -2.55
CA CYS A 72 2.01 -8.61 -2.75
C CYS A 72 1.20 -9.17 -3.94
N SER A 73 1.86 -9.87 -4.85
CA SER A 73 1.17 -10.52 -5.97
C SER A 73 0.32 -11.69 -5.45
N ALA A 74 -0.86 -11.93 -6.01
CA ALA A 74 -1.70 -13.06 -5.59
C ALA A 74 -1.02 -14.42 -5.85
N ASN A 75 -0.08 -14.48 -6.79
CA ASN A 75 0.75 -15.64 -7.11
C ASN A 75 2.19 -15.51 -6.61
N GLU A 76 2.42 -14.72 -5.55
CA GLU A 76 3.75 -14.55 -4.98
C GLU A 76 4.27 -15.87 -4.38
N PRO A 77 5.52 -16.29 -4.69
CA PRO A 77 6.06 -17.55 -4.19
C PRO A 77 6.42 -17.52 -2.69
N PHE A 78 6.61 -16.33 -2.10
CA PHE A 78 6.96 -16.16 -0.69
C PHE A 78 6.60 -14.76 -0.19
N ASN A 79 6.42 -14.63 1.12
CA ASN A 79 6.20 -13.36 1.77
C ASN A 79 7.54 -12.64 2.04
N LEU A 80 7.62 -11.35 1.69
CA LEU A 80 8.74 -10.48 2.04
C LEU A 80 8.55 -9.76 3.38
N PHE A 81 7.31 -9.61 3.84
CA PHE A 81 6.97 -8.76 4.97
C PHE A 81 6.99 -9.57 6.27
N PRO A 82 7.88 -9.24 7.22
CA PRO A 82 7.84 -9.85 8.55
C PRO A 82 6.52 -9.52 9.27
N PRO A 83 6.07 -10.38 10.19
CA PRO A 83 4.92 -10.06 11.03
C PRO A 83 5.13 -8.76 11.80
N GLY A 84 4.10 -7.90 11.84
CA GLY A 84 4.11 -6.62 12.54
C GLY A 84 5.03 -5.55 11.95
N VAL A 85 5.49 -5.68 10.71
CA VAL A 85 6.38 -4.69 10.06
C VAL A 85 5.78 -3.29 10.00
N THR A 86 4.45 -3.16 10.00
CA THR A 86 3.78 -1.85 9.98
C THR A 86 4.07 -0.99 11.20
N ALA A 87 4.42 -1.60 12.35
CA ALA A 87 4.80 -0.88 13.56
C ALA A 87 6.09 -0.04 13.41
N ALA A 88 6.86 -0.24 12.35
CA ALA A 88 8.04 0.58 12.02
C ALA A 88 7.67 1.94 11.40
N CYS A 89 6.41 2.16 11.03
CA CYS A 89 5.94 3.39 10.39
C CYS A 89 4.81 4.05 11.18
N ASN A 90 4.81 5.37 11.20
CA ASN A 90 3.76 6.19 11.83
C ASN A 90 2.71 6.65 10.81
N ARG A 91 2.58 5.96 9.68
CA ARG A 91 1.62 6.28 8.61
C ARG A 91 0.62 5.14 8.46
N PRO A 92 -0.62 5.42 8.04
CA PRO A 92 -1.57 4.38 7.66
C PRO A 92 -0.93 3.40 6.69
N VAL A 93 -1.01 2.11 7.02
CA VAL A 93 -0.52 1.04 6.15
C VAL A 93 -1.67 0.19 5.65
N ILE A 94 -1.81 0.12 4.33
CA ILE A 94 -2.78 -0.72 3.65
C ILE A 94 -2.08 -1.89 2.95
N GLY A 95 -2.76 -3.02 2.88
CA GLY A 95 -2.34 -4.16 2.07
C GLY A 95 -2.97 -4.09 0.68
N ILE A 96 -2.21 -4.38 -0.37
CA ILE A 96 -2.70 -4.43 -1.73
C ILE A 96 -2.29 -5.77 -2.35
N ILE A 97 -3.29 -6.58 -2.71
CA ILE A 97 -3.07 -7.87 -3.37
C ILE A 97 -3.25 -7.65 -4.86
N THR A 98 -2.17 -7.71 -5.63
CA THR A 98 -2.22 -7.49 -7.09
C THR A 98 -2.40 -8.81 -7.85
N LYS A 99 -2.74 -8.74 -9.14
CA LYS A 99 -2.84 -9.91 -10.04
C LYS A 99 -3.81 -10.99 -9.56
N ILE A 100 -4.94 -10.59 -8.99
CA ILE A 100 -5.99 -11.51 -8.51
C ILE A 100 -6.61 -12.36 -9.64
N ASP A 101 -6.42 -11.93 -10.89
CA ASP A 101 -6.86 -12.59 -12.11
C ASP A 101 -5.89 -13.67 -12.62
N CYS A 102 -4.72 -13.85 -11.98
CA CYS A 102 -3.79 -14.91 -12.36
C CYS A 102 -4.38 -16.31 -12.10
N PRO A 103 -4.13 -17.30 -12.97
CA PRO A 103 -4.67 -18.66 -12.81
C PRO A 103 -4.13 -19.39 -11.56
N ASP A 104 -2.95 -18.99 -11.09
CA ASP A 104 -2.26 -19.49 -9.90
C ASP A 104 -2.42 -18.54 -8.68
N ALA A 105 -3.39 -17.62 -8.73
CA ALA A 105 -3.67 -16.69 -7.65
C ALA A 105 -4.16 -17.41 -6.38
N ASN A 106 -3.49 -17.14 -5.26
CA ASN A 106 -3.89 -17.57 -3.92
C ASN A 106 -4.13 -16.36 -3.01
N VAL A 107 -5.24 -15.68 -3.27
CA VAL A 107 -5.67 -14.48 -2.52
C VAL A 107 -5.81 -14.75 -1.01
N PRO A 108 -6.37 -15.87 -0.53
CA PRO A 108 -6.48 -16.13 0.91
C PRO A 108 -5.13 -16.19 1.63
N MET A 109 -4.14 -16.87 1.04
CA MET A 109 -2.78 -16.96 1.60
C MET A 109 -2.12 -15.59 1.68
N VAL A 110 -2.19 -14.81 0.60
CA VAL A 110 -1.57 -13.48 0.57
C VAL A 110 -2.28 -12.50 1.51
N ARG A 111 -3.61 -12.61 1.64
CA ARG A 111 -4.37 -11.85 2.62
C ARG A 111 -3.90 -12.16 4.04
N GLN A 112 -3.68 -13.43 4.37
CA GLN A 112 -3.14 -13.83 5.68
C GLN A 112 -1.77 -13.17 5.93
N TRP A 113 -0.86 -13.18 4.96
CA TRP A 113 0.44 -12.52 5.09
C TRP A 113 0.35 -11.02 5.36
N LEU A 114 -0.57 -10.33 4.70
CA LEU A 114 -0.77 -8.89 4.90
C LEU A 114 -1.42 -8.57 6.25
N VAL A 115 -2.34 -9.42 6.73
CA VAL A 115 -2.88 -9.32 8.09
C VAL A 115 -1.77 -9.51 9.13
N GLU A 116 -0.94 -10.55 8.96
CA GLU A 116 0.19 -10.81 9.86
C GLU A 116 1.24 -9.69 9.84
N ALA A 117 1.47 -9.08 8.67
CA ALA A 117 2.32 -7.90 8.53
C ALA A 117 1.80 -6.70 9.33
N GLY A 118 0.50 -6.68 9.67
CA GLY A 118 -0.16 -5.62 10.42
C GLY A 118 -0.92 -4.62 9.55
N CYS A 119 -1.34 -5.01 8.34
CA CYS A 119 -2.22 -4.19 7.51
C CYS A 119 -3.68 -4.31 7.97
N GLU A 120 -4.32 -3.18 8.26
CA GLU A 120 -5.70 -3.13 8.75
C GLU A 120 -6.73 -3.18 7.61
N LYS A 121 -6.46 -2.47 6.51
CA LYS A 121 -7.29 -2.49 5.29
C LYS A 121 -6.53 -3.19 4.16
N ILE A 122 -7.19 -4.14 3.49
CA ILE A 122 -6.60 -4.95 2.42
C ILE A 122 -7.46 -4.88 1.16
N PHE A 123 -6.84 -4.47 0.05
CA PHE A 123 -7.47 -4.27 -1.26
C PHE A 123 -6.98 -5.33 -2.27
N PRO A 124 -7.80 -6.33 -2.61
CA PRO A 124 -7.53 -7.20 -3.74
C PRO A 124 -7.83 -6.46 -5.05
N VAL A 125 -6.86 -6.39 -5.95
CA VAL A 125 -6.95 -5.62 -7.19
C VAL A 125 -6.35 -6.36 -8.39
N SER A 126 -6.93 -6.12 -9.57
CA SER A 126 -6.29 -6.44 -10.84
C SER A 126 -6.11 -5.17 -11.65
N SER A 127 -4.87 -4.86 -12.03
CA SER A 127 -4.59 -3.74 -12.94
C SER A 127 -5.04 -4.02 -14.38
N MET A 128 -5.20 -5.30 -14.76
CA MET A 128 -5.59 -5.71 -16.12
C MET A 128 -7.11 -5.71 -16.28
N SER A 129 -7.84 -6.41 -15.40
CA SER A 129 -9.32 -6.44 -15.44
C SER A 129 -9.96 -5.20 -14.80
N ARG A 130 -9.17 -4.39 -14.09
CA ARG A 130 -9.60 -3.25 -13.26
C ARG A 130 -10.50 -3.63 -12.08
N GLU A 131 -10.62 -4.90 -11.76
CA GLU A 131 -11.34 -5.38 -10.58
C GLU A 131 -10.70 -4.85 -9.28
N GLY A 132 -11.52 -4.39 -8.34
CA GLY A 132 -11.10 -3.84 -7.04
C GLY A 132 -10.39 -2.48 -7.09
N MET A 133 -10.08 -1.96 -8.29
CA MET A 133 -9.41 -0.67 -8.45
C MET A 133 -10.28 0.50 -7.99
N GLU A 134 -11.60 0.39 -8.14
CA GLU A 134 -12.55 1.44 -7.71
C GLU A 134 -12.56 1.61 -6.19
N ASP A 135 -12.55 0.51 -5.44
CA ASP A 135 -12.49 0.53 -3.97
C ASP A 135 -11.19 1.19 -3.48
N LEU A 136 -10.06 0.84 -4.10
CA LEU A 136 -8.76 1.46 -3.81
C LEU A 136 -8.77 2.95 -4.17
N LEU A 137 -9.34 3.33 -5.31
CA LEU A 137 -9.43 4.74 -5.72
C LEU A 137 -10.32 5.56 -4.79
N ASN A 138 -11.45 5.01 -4.37
CA ASN A 138 -12.35 5.68 -3.42
C ASN A 138 -11.64 5.90 -2.09
N PHE A 139 -10.95 4.87 -1.59
CA PHE A 139 -10.10 4.98 -0.40
C PHE A 139 -9.03 6.08 -0.50
N LEU A 140 -8.39 6.22 -1.68
CA LEU A 140 -7.36 7.24 -1.91
C LEU A 140 -7.94 8.64 -2.18
N LYS A 141 -9.20 8.74 -2.59
CA LYS A 141 -9.89 10.02 -2.81
C LYS A 141 -10.34 10.65 -1.50
N ASP A 142 -10.75 9.84 -0.52
CA ASP A 142 -11.22 10.33 0.78
C ASP A 142 -10.09 10.85 1.68
N GLU A 143 -10.28 12.07 2.22
CA GLU A 143 -9.90 12.56 3.57
C GLU A 143 -9.41 14.02 3.64
N LYS A 144 -9.20 14.75 2.55
CA LYS A 144 -8.79 16.17 2.65
C LYS A 144 -9.93 17.19 2.63
N ASP A 145 -11.12 16.84 2.13
CA ASP A 145 -12.20 17.83 1.93
C ASP A 145 -13.38 17.71 2.93
N GLU A 146 -13.53 16.60 3.67
CA GLU A 146 -14.71 16.38 4.55
C GLU A 146 -14.43 16.00 6.02
N LYS A 147 -13.18 15.73 6.43
CA LYS A 147 -12.91 15.51 7.86
C LYS A 147 -12.98 16.85 8.60
N GLU A 148 -14.04 17.02 9.40
CA GLU A 148 -14.15 18.05 10.44
C GLU A 148 -12.80 18.09 11.18
N LYS A 149 -12.10 19.23 11.20
CA LYS A 149 -10.75 19.32 11.79
C LYS A 149 -10.74 18.66 13.17
N LEU A 150 -10.08 17.51 13.30
CA LEU A 150 -9.98 16.83 14.58
C LEU A 150 -9.28 17.78 15.56
N THR A 151 -9.97 18.09 16.66
CA THR A 151 -9.39 18.84 17.77
C THR A 151 -8.49 17.92 18.57
N TRP A 152 -7.48 18.50 19.23
CA TRP A 152 -6.59 17.76 20.11
C TRP A 152 -7.35 16.96 21.18
N ASP A 153 -8.42 17.52 21.73
CA ASP A 153 -9.25 16.85 22.74
C ASP A 153 -9.91 15.56 22.20
N LYS A 154 -10.45 15.59 20.97
CA LYS A 154 -11.06 14.41 20.33
C LYS A 154 -10.03 13.32 20.05
N ILE A 155 -8.81 13.69 19.65
CA ILE A 155 -7.72 12.74 19.40
C ILE A 155 -7.29 12.07 20.71
N MET A 156 -7.13 12.85 21.77
CA MET A 156 -6.75 12.33 23.09
C MET A 156 -7.81 11.40 23.66
N GLU A 157 -9.09 11.76 23.55
CA GLU A 157 -10.20 10.90 24.01
C GLU A 157 -10.25 9.57 23.25
N ALA A 158 -10.13 9.60 21.92
CA ALA A 158 -10.08 8.39 21.12
C ALA A 158 -8.86 7.51 21.46
N GLN A 159 -7.70 8.12 21.71
CA GLN A 159 -6.50 7.41 22.10
C GLN A 159 -6.64 6.76 23.50
N GLU A 160 -7.29 7.43 24.45
CA GLU A 160 -7.63 6.86 25.76
C GLU A 160 -8.60 5.67 25.65
N MET A 161 -9.50 5.70 24.67
CA MET A 161 -10.41 4.60 24.34
C MET A 161 -9.72 3.46 23.56
N GLY A 162 -8.45 3.63 23.17
CA GLY A 162 -7.70 2.65 22.38
C GLY A 162 -8.16 2.57 20.92
N LEU A 163 -8.83 3.61 20.41
CA LEU A 163 -9.25 3.71 19.02
C LEU A 163 -8.07 4.06 18.11
N SER A 164 -8.06 3.48 16.91
CA SER A 164 -7.04 3.74 15.89
C SER A 164 -7.39 4.98 15.06
N GLU A 165 -6.47 5.42 14.20
CA GLU A 165 -6.77 6.53 13.27
C GLU A 165 -7.88 6.17 12.25
N TRP A 166 -8.20 4.89 12.08
CA TRP A 166 -9.26 4.42 11.19
C TRP A 166 -10.65 4.53 11.80
N ASP A 167 -10.71 4.62 13.12
CA ASP A 167 -11.93 4.77 13.91
C ASP A 167 -12.30 6.26 14.12
N LEU A 168 -11.42 7.17 13.65
CA LEU A 168 -11.49 8.63 13.74
C LEU A 168 -11.88 9.30 12.41
#